data_AF-A0A7C2FSV1-F1
#
_entry.id   AF-A0A7C2FSV1-F1
#
_cell.length_a   1.000
_cell.length_b   1.000
_cell.length_c   1.000
_cell.angle_alpha   90.00
_cell.angle_beta   90.00
_cell.angle_gamma   90.00
#
_symmetry.space_group_name_H-M   'P 1'
#
loop_
_entity.id
_entity.type
_entity.pdbx_description
1 polymer ?
#
loop_
_entity_poly.entity_id
_entity_poly.type
_entity_poly.pdbx_seq_one_letter_code
_entity_poly.pdbx_strand_id
1 'polypeptide(L)'
;MRRVLVAMSGGVDSSVAALLLKEAGYEVVGAMMRFWPDLPPPSLEGGRPRAWESCCTPDAAYEARRVADLLGIPFYLLDYREVFEAEIVRP
;
A
#
# COMPACT_ATOMS: atom_id res chain seq x y z
N MET A 1 18.66 -7.33 -16.87
CA MET A 1 17.51 -7.64 -15.99
C MET A 1 16.88 -6.31 -15.59
N ARG A 2 15.55 -6.14 -15.69
CA ARG A 2 14.86 -4.87 -15.35
C ARG A 2 14.30 -4.99 -13.94
N ARG A 3 14.45 -3.92 -13.14
CA ARG A 3 13.91 -3.83 -11.79
C ARG A 3 12.55 -3.11 -11.81
N VAL A 4 11.56 -3.64 -11.11
CA VAL A 4 10.18 -3.11 -11.06
C VAL A 4 9.75 -2.92 -9.62
N LEU A 5 9.29 -1.71 -9.31
CA LEU A 5 8.61 -1.41 -8.05
C LEU A 5 7.10 -1.61 -8.24
N VAL A 6 6.50 -2.49 -7.44
CA VAL A 6 5.05 -2.74 -7.46
C VAL A 6 4.42 -2.08 -6.24
N ALA A 7 3.46 -1.20 -6.48
CA ALA A 7 2.61 -0.65 -5.43
C ALA A 7 1.66 -1.74 -4.93
N MET A 8 1.88 -2.24 -3.71
CA MET A 8 1.12 -3.30 -3.08
C MET A 8 0.22 -2.72 -1.99
N SER A 9 -1.10 -2.72 -2.22
CA SER A 9 -2.10 -2.23 -1.26
C SER A 9 -2.50 -3.27 -0.22
N GLY A 10 -2.00 -4.51 -0.34
CA GLY A 10 -2.48 -5.68 0.40
C GLY A 10 -3.66 -6.39 -0.27
N GLY A 11 -4.19 -5.84 -1.36
CA GLY A 11 -5.24 -6.46 -2.17
C GLY A 11 -4.71 -7.53 -3.14
N VAL A 12 -5.65 -8.36 -3.64
CA VAL A 12 -5.35 -9.47 -4.55
C VAL A 12 -4.73 -9.01 -5.87
N ASP A 13 -5.20 -7.90 -6.46
CA ASP A 13 -4.74 -7.43 -7.77
C ASP A 13 -3.24 -7.11 -7.74
N SER A 14 -2.82 -6.30 -6.77
CA SER A 14 -1.42 -5.93 -6.61
C SER A 14 -0.52 -7.12 -6.24
N SER A 15 -1.06 -8.09 -5.51
CA SER A 15 -0.37 -9.32 -5.13
C SER A 15 -0.11 -10.22 -6.34
N VAL A 16 -1.14 -10.43 -7.17
CA VAL A 16 -1.02 -11.22 -8.41
C VAL A 16 -0.13 -10.51 -9.43
N ALA A 17 -0.21 -9.17 -9.53
CA ALA A 17 0.70 -8.41 -10.38
C ALA A 17 2.17 -8.61 -9.99
N ALA A 18 2.50 -8.58 -8.70
CA ALA A 18 3.86 -8.85 -8.21
C ALA A 18 4.32 -10.27 -8.53
N LEU A 19 3.44 -11.27 -8.37
CA LEU A 19 3.71 -12.67 -8.73
C LEU A 19 4.03 -12.81 -10.23
N LEU A 20 3.15 -12.30 -11.09
CA LEU A 20 3.30 -12.42 -12.55
C LEU A 20 4.60 -11.77 -13.05
N LEU A 21 4.97 -10.62 -12.48
CA LEU A 21 6.25 -9.96 -12.80
C LEU A 21 7.45 -10.78 -12.33
N LYS A 22 7.36 -11.40 -11.15
CA LYS A 22 8.42 -12.29 -10.66
C LYS A 22 8.57 -13.52 -11.56
N GLU A 23 7.48 -14.17 -11.96
CA GLU A 23 7.46 -15.32 -12.87
C GLU A 23 8.00 -14.95 -14.27
N ALA A 24 7.75 -13.72 -14.72
CA ALA A 24 8.31 -13.18 -15.96
C ALA A 24 9.82 -12.82 -15.87
N GLY A 25 10.48 -13.04 -14.73
CA GLY A 25 11.92 -12.86 -14.55
C GLY A 25 12.37 -11.43 -14.22
N TYR A 26 11.46 -10.57 -13.77
CA TYR A 26 11.82 -9.24 -13.29
C TYR A 26 12.39 -9.30 -11.87
N GLU A 27 13.25 -8.34 -11.55
CA GLU A 27 13.63 -8.08 -10.17
C GLU A 27 12.53 -7.22 -9.53
N VAL A 28 11.65 -7.85 -8.75
CA VAL A 28 10.48 -7.19 -8.18
C VAL A 28 10.77 -6.69 -6.76
N VAL A 29 10.36 -5.46 -6.46
CA VAL A 29 10.33 -4.87 -5.13
C VAL A 29 8.89 -4.43 -4.85
N GLY A 30 8.33 -4.83 -3.72
CA GLY A 30 7.03 -4.36 -3.26
C GLY A 30 7.15 -3.07 -2.45
N ALA A 31 6.17 -2.18 -2.57
CA ALA A 31 6.02 -1.07 -1.65
C ALA A 31 4.56 -0.71 -1.40
N MET A 32 4.22 -0.32 -0.19
CA MET A 32 2.93 0.29 0.12
C MET A 32 3.12 1.79 0.40
N MET A 33 2.19 2.61 -0.09
CA MET A 33 2.17 4.04 0.19
C MET A 33 1.13 4.33 1.26
N ARG A 34 1.54 5.01 2.31
CA ARG A 34 0.66 5.45 3.40
C ARG A 34 0.20 6.88 3.14
N PHE A 35 -1.11 7.06 2.96
CA PHE A 35 -1.71 8.37 2.67
C PHE A 35 -2.49 8.97 3.84
N TRP A 36 -3.02 8.15 4.74
CA TRP A 36 -3.84 8.59 5.86
C TRP A 36 -3.20 8.29 7.23
N PRO A 37 -3.49 9.08 8.28
CA PRO A 37 -3.17 8.74 9.66
C PRO A 37 -4.00 7.54 10.16
N ASP A 38 -3.50 6.84 11.18
CA ASP A 38 -4.15 5.62 11.72
C ASP A 38 -5.45 5.91 12.49
N LEU A 39 -5.65 7.17 12.88
CA LEU A 39 -6.86 7.63 13.56
C LEU A 39 -7.62 8.59 12.65
N PRO A 40 -8.96 8.47 12.57
CA PRO A 40 -9.76 9.42 11.82
C PRO A 40 -9.55 10.83 12.39
N PRO A 41 -9.49 11.87 11.54
CA PRO A 41 -9.49 13.24 12.03
C PRO A 41 -10.79 13.51 12.82
N PRO A 42 -10.74 14.35 13.87
CA PRO A 42 -11.87 14.60 14.77
C PRO A 42 -13.16 15.08 14.08
N SER A 43 -13.05 15.63 12.86
CA SER A 43 -14.16 16.13 12.06
C SER A 43 -15.05 15.05 11.42
N LEU A 44 -14.76 13.76 11.65
CA LEU A 44 -15.47 12.63 11.03
C LEU A 44 -16.17 11.71 12.04
N GLU A 45 -16.43 12.16 13.27
CA GLU A 45 -17.28 11.43 14.21
C GLU A 45 -18.72 11.32 13.65
N GLY A 46 -19.12 10.11 13.21
CA GLY A 46 -20.52 9.78 12.89
C GLY A 46 -20.83 9.31 11.46
N GLY A 47 -19.85 9.10 10.58
CA GLY A 47 -20.08 8.61 9.21
C GLY A 47 -19.54 7.19 8.98
N ARG A 48 -20.31 6.36 8.25
CA ARG A 48 -20.02 4.96 7.86
C ARG A 48 -18.52 4.68 7.57
N PRO A 49 -18.06 3.43 7.78
CA PRO A 49 -16.69 3.03 7.43
C PRO A 49 -16.39 3.41 5.99
N ARG A 50 -15.54 4.43 5.76
CA ARG A 50 -15.20 4.87 4.39
C ARG A 50 -13.93 4.14 3.95
N ALA A 51 -13.63 4.22 2.66
CA ALA A 51 -12.50 3.56 2.00
C ALA A 51 -11.10 3.74 2.66
N TRP A 52 -10.93 4.69 3.59
CA TRP A 52 -9.72 4.85 4.42
C TRP A 52 -9.54 3.71 5.44
N GLU A 53 -10.62 3.06 5.88
CA GLU A 53 -10.59 1.92 6.82
C GLU A 53 -10.14 0.61 6.17
N SER A 54 -10.09 0.52 4.84
CA SER A 54 -9.75 -0.73 4.15
C SER A 54 -8.39 -0.72 3.45
N CYS A 55 -7.91 0.45 3.02
CA CYS A 55 -6.74 0.54 2.12
C CYS A 55 -5.47 1.11 2.80
N CYS A 56 -5.59 1.70 4.00
CA CYS A 56 -4.47 2.35 4.70
C CYS A 56 -4.36 1.95 6.18
N THR A 57 -4.94 0.81 6.56
CA THR A 57 -4.80 0.30 7.92
C THR A 57 -3.46 -0.40 8.12
N PRO A 58 -2.99 -0.48 9.38
CA PRO A 58 -1.87 -1.35 9.74
C PRO A 58 -2.04 -2.79 9.24
N ASP A 59 -3.28 -3.30 9.22
CA ASP A 59 -3.60 -4.64 8.73
C ASP A 59 -3.35 -4.78 7.22
N ALA A 60 -3.71 -3.78 6.41
CA ALA A 60 -3.45 -3.80 4.96
C ALA A 60 -1.94 -3.79 4.68
N ALA A 61 -1.16 -3.02 5.45
CA ALA A 61 0.30 -3.03 5.35
C ALA A 61 0.90 -4.38 5.76
N TYR A 62 0.31 -5.03 6.78
CA TYR A 62 0.71 -6.36 7.20
C TYR A 62 0.42 -7.42 6.14
N GLU A 63 -0.76 -7.40 5.51
CA GLU A 63 -1.09 -8.33 4.43
C GLU A 63 -0.19 -8.11 3.21
N ALA A 64 0.10 -6.87 2.83
CA ALA A 64 1.03 -6.57 1.74
C ALA A 64 2.45 -7.10 2.03
N ARG A 65 2.94 -6.91 3.26
CA ARG A 65 4.22 -7.46 3.74
C ARG A 65 4.22 -8.99 3.69
N ARG A 66 3.16 -9.62 4.20
CA ARG A 66 3.01 -11.08 4.23
C ARG A 66 3.04 -11.67 2.82
N VAL A 67 2.35 -11.06 1.86
CA VAL A 67 2.41 -11.48 0.45
C VAL A 67 3.83 -11.32 -0.11
N ALA A 68 4.49 -10.19 0.15
CA ALA A 68 5.86 -9.98 -0.30
C ALA A 68 6.84 -11.03 0.28
N ASP A 69 6.67 -11.42 1.54
CA ASP A 69 7.45 -12.47 2.18
C ASP A 69 7.20 -13.84 1.53
N LEU A 70 5.94 -14.19 1.24
CA LEU A 70 5.58 -15.41 0.50
C LEU A 70 6.19 -15.43 -0.92
N LEU A 71 6.22 -14.28 -1.57
CA LEU A 71 6.85 -14.09 -2.86
C LEU A 71 8.37 -13.94 -2.75
N GLY A 72 8.97 -13.89 -1.57
CA GLY A 72 10.41 -13.68 -1.38
C GLY A 72 10.95 -12.43 -2.07
N ILE A 73 10.18 -11.33 -2.04
CA ILE A 73 10.56 -10.03 -2.62
C ILE A 73 10.75 -8.99 -1.50
N PRO A 74 11.68 -8.01 -1.65
CA PRO A 74 11.81 -6.94 -0.67
C PRO A 74 10.53 -6.09 -0.60
N PHE A 75 10.20 -5.60 0.60
CA PHE A 75 9.01 -4.77 0.82
C PHE A 75 9.30 -3.52 1.66
N TYR A 76 8.78 -2.37 1.22
CA TYR A 76 8.93 -1.09 1.91
C TYR A 76 7.57 -0.45 2.20
N LEU A 77 7.48 0.25 3.33
CA LEU A 77 6.36 1.15 3.62
C LEU A 77 6.85 2.58 3.42
N LEU A 78 6.19 3.32 2.53
CA LEU A 78 6.54 4.68 2.16
C LEU A 78 5.50 5.63 2.76
N ASP A 79 5.96 6.57 3.58
CA ASP A 79 5.09 7.58 4.18
C ASP A 79 4.90 8.76 3.24
N TYR A 80 3.68 8.93 2.74
CA TYR A 80 3.29 10.02 1.84
C TYR A 80 2.19 10.89 2.43
N ARG A 81 1.91 10.78 3.73
CA ARG A 81 0.79 11.49 4.38
C ARG A 81 0.87 13.01 4.19
N GLU A 82 2.04 13.59 4.45
CA GLU A 82 2.24 15.05 4.35
C GLU A 82 2.06 15.55 2.92
N VAL A 83 2.68 14.87 1.95
CA VAL A 83 2.60 15.22 0.53
C VAL A 83 1.17 15.05 0.02
N PHE A 84 0.47 13.98 0.41
CA PHE A 84 -0.90 13.73 0.00
C PHE A 84 -1.88 14.76 0.58
N GLU A 85 -1.71 15.14 1.85
CA GLU A 85 -2.52 16.20 2.44
C GLU A 85 -2.32 17.53 1.71
N ALA A 86 -1.06 17.91 1.45
CA ALA A 86 -0.72 19.18 0.81
C ALA A 86 -1.16 19.26 -0.65
N GLU A 87 -1.04 18.18 -1.43
CA GLU A 87 -1.24 18.25 -2.89
C GLU A 87 -2.61 17.75 -3.35
N ILE A 88 -3.32 16.95 -2.54
CA ILE A 88 -4.56 16.27 -2.94
C ILE A 88 -5.74 16.64 -2.03
N VAL A 89 -5.53 16.67 -0.71
CA VAL A 89 -6.62 16.95 0.25
C VAL A 89 -6.85 18.45 0.39
N ARG A 90 -5.77 19.24 0.51
CA ARG A 90 -5.79 20.71 0.66
C ARG A 90 -4.75 21.41 -0.24
N PRO A 91 -4.87 21.26 -1.58
CA PRO A 91 -4.02 21.94 -2.54
C PRO A 91 -4.11 23.47 -2.47
#